data_AF-A0A3A8KBM1-F1
#
_entry.id   AF-A0A3A8KBM1-F1
#
_cell.length_a   1.000
_cell.length_b   1.000
_cell.length_c   1.000
_cell.angle_alpha   90.00
_cell.angle_beta   90.00
_cell.angle_gamma   90.00
#
_symmetry.space_group_name_H-M   'P 1'
#
loop_
_entity.id
_entity.type
_entity.pdbx_description
1 polymer ?
#
loop_
_entity_poly.entity_id
_entity_poly.type
_entity_poly.pdbx_seq_one_letter_code
_entity_poly.pdbx_strand_id
1 'polypeptide(L)'
;MDAMREAVGEQLRQRWRTLLEARRQHRRLLREVTGTGAPEWVDRAVALEETRLLDELDAREARALEAVEVALAHLPPEGLPRCEGCGADIEPERLQALPEARCCLRCAARTR
;
A
#
# COMPACT_ATOMS: atom_id res chain seq x y z
N MET A 1 -2.54 -24.05 11.43
CA MET A 1 -1.94 -22.70 11.30
C MET A 1 -1.59 -22.37 9.85
N ASP A 2 -1.37 -23.37 8.97
CA ASP A 2 -1.12 -23.15 7.53
C ASP A 2 -2.27 -22.49 6.76
N ALA A 3 -3.51 -22.90 7.00
CA ALA A 3 -4.69 -22.31 6.35
C ALA A 3 -4.84 -20.79 6.61
N MET A 4 -4.44 -20.32 7.80
CA MET A 4 -4.45 -18.89 8.13
C MET A 4 -3.40 -18.12 7.33
N ARG A 5 -2.18 -18.65 7.21
CA ARG A 5 -1.11 -18.01 6.43
C ARG A 5 -1.45 -17.96 4.95
N GLU A 6 -2.02 -19.04 4.42
CA GLU A 6 -2.45 -19.10 3.04
C GLU A 6 -3.54 -18.06 2.76
N ALA A 7 -4.52 -17.92 3.67
CA ALA A 7 -5.55 -16.89 3.59
C ALA A 7 -4.97 -15.47 3.67
N VAL A 8 -4.04 -15.20 4.60
CA VAL A 8 -3.35 -13.90 4.73
C VAL A 8 -2.54 -13.59 3.48
N GLY A 9 -1.78 -14.57 2.96
CA GLY A 9 -1.00 -14.42 1.74
C GLY A 9 -1.89 -14.17 0.51
N GLU A 10 -3.03 -14.86 0.41
CA GLU A 10 -3.98 -14.63 -0.67
C GLU A 10 -4.64 -13.24 -0.58
N GLN A 11 -4.99 -12.82 0.63
CA GLN A 11 -5.52 -11.48 0.87
C GLN A 11 -4.52 -10.39 0.46
N LEU A 12 -3.24 -10.55 0.81
CA LEU A 12 -2.17 -9.64 0.38
C LEU A 12 -2.00 -9.64 -1.15
N ARG A 13 -2.02 -10.80 -1.81
CA ARG A 13 -1.95 -10.89 -3.28
C ARG A 13 -3.15 -10.24 -3.97
N GLN A 14 -4.35 -10.45 -3.45
CA GLN A 14 -5.56 -9.81 -3.95
C GLN A 14 -5.46 -8.29 -3.78
N ARG A 15 -5.00 -7.82 -2.62
CA ARG A 15 -4.79 -6.39 -2.35
C ARG A 15 -3.75 -5.78 -3.30
N TRP A 16 -2.63 -6.47 -3.53
CA TRP A 16 -1.59 -6.05 -4.47
C TRP A 16 -2.16 -5.88 -5.89
N ARG A 17 -2.93 -6.87 -6.38
CA ARG A 17 -3.56 -6.80 -7.71
C ARG A 17 -4.46 -5.58 -7.84
N THR A 18 -5.34 -5.37 -6.86
CA THR A 18 -6.25 -4.22 -6.84
C THR A 18 -5.51 -2.88 -6.81
N LEU A 19 -4.48 -2.74 -5.97
CA LEU A 19 -3.68 -1.52 -5.89
C LEU A 19 -2.90 -1.25 -7.19
N LEU A 20 -2.34 -2.30 -7.79
CA LEU A 20 -1.59 -2.18 -9.04
C LEU A 20 -2.49 -1.73 -10.19
N GLU A 21 -3.69 -2.31 -10.30
CA GLU A 21 -4.68 -1.91 -11.30
C GLU A 21 -5.14 -0.46 -11.10
N ALA A 22 -5.50 -0.08 -9.88
CA ALA A 22 -5.90 1.30 -9.56
C ALA A 22 -4.80 2.30 -9.92
N ARG A 23 -3.56 2.04 -9.50
CA ARG A 23 -2.41 2.90 -9.82
C ARG A 23 -2.15 2.99 -11.32
N ARG A 24 -2.27 1.89 -12.07
CA ARG A 24 -2.14 1.90 -13.53
C ARG A 24 -3.20 2.78 -14.20
N GLN A 25 -4.44 2.72 -13.72
CA GLN A 25 -5.54 3.55 -14.20
C GLN A 25 -5.30 5.03 -13.89
N HIS A 26 -4.94 5.36 -12.64
CA HIS A 26 -4.63 6.74 -12.25
C HIS A 26 -3.45 7.33 -13.03
N ARG A 27 -2.37 6.58 -13.22
CA ARG A 27 -1.24 7.03 -14.06
C ARG A 27 -1.60 7.24 -15.52
N ARG A 28 -2.58 6.48 -16.04
CA ARG A 28 -3.11 6.72 -17.38
C ARG A 28 -3.87 8.04 -17.43
N LEU A 29 -4.76 8.29 -16.48
CA LEU A 29 -5.51 9.55 -16.37
C LEU A 29 -4.58 10.74 -16.21
N LEU A 30 -3.57 10.65 -15.34
CA LEU A 30 -2.56 11.69 -15.16
C LEU A 30 -1.91 12.06 -16.50
N ARG A 31 -1.47 11.08 -17.28
CA ARG A 31 -0.87 11.34 -18.61
C ARG A 31 -1.84 12.02 -19.58
N GLU A 32 -3.12 11.67 -19.54
CA GLU A 32 -4.15 12.29 -20.38
C GLU A 32 -4.38 13.76 -19.98
N VAL A 33 -4.41 14.06 -18.67
CA VAL A 33 -4.58 15.41 -18.13
C VAL A 33 -3.34 16.28 -18.36
N THR A 34 -2.14 15.78 -18.06
CA THR A 34 -0.90 16.56 -18.19
C THR A 34 -0.41 16.67 -19.62
N GLY A 35 -0.70 15.68 -20.47
CA GLY A 35 -0.21 15.60 -21.85
C GLY A 35 -0.94 16.51 -22.84
N THR A 36 -2.15 16.94 -22.51
CA THR A 36 -2.97 17.81 -23.37
C THR A 36 -2.70 19.31 -23.14
N GLY A 37 -1.99 19.67 -22.06
CA GLY A 37 -1.83 21.04 -21.62
C GLY A 37 -3.14 21.63 -21.10
N ALA A 38 -3.07 22.50 -20.09
CA ALA A 38 -4.27 23.18 -19.60
C ALA A 38 -4.86 24.04 -20.73
N PRO A 39 -6.15 23.89 -21.08
CA PRO A 39 -6.82 24.78 -22.01
C PRO A 39 -6.67 26.24 -21.57
N GLU A 40 -6.67 27.19 -22.51
CA GLU A 40 -6.47 28.62 -22.19
C GLU A 40 -7.53 29.19 -21.22
N TRP A 41 -8.69 28.55 -21.14
CA TRP A 41 -9.77 28.91 -20.21
C TRP A 41 -9.60 28.33 -18.80
N VAL A 42 -8.66 27.40 -18.61
CA VAL A 42 -8.33 26.84 -17.30
C VAL A 42 -7.26 27.72 -16.64
N ASP A 43 -7.51 28.12 -15.40
CA ASP A 43 -6.52 28.83 -14.60
C ASP A 43 -5.29 27.95 -14.39
N ARG A 44 -4.10 28.49 -14.73
CA ARG A 44 -2.83 27.78 -14.60
C ARG A 44 -2.53 27.35 -13.16
N ALA A 45 -2.99 28.10 -12.16
CA ALA A 45 -2.86 27.73 -10.76
C ALA A 45 -3.71 26.49 -10.43
N VAL A 46 -4.92 26.40 -10.99
CA VAL A 46 -5.80 25.23 -10.82
C VAL A 46 -5.18 23.99 -11.47
N ALA A 47 -4.68 24.11 -12.70
CA ALA A 47 -4.04 22.99 -13.39
C ALA A 47 -2.77 22.47 -12.68
N LEU A 48 -1.99 23.36 -12.07
CA LEU A 48 -0.82 22.98 -11.29
C LEU A 48 -1.22 22.24 -10.00
N GLU A 49 -2.27 22.71 -9.32
CA GLU A 49 -2.79 22.05 -8.12
C GLU A 49 -3.34 20.66 -8.43
N GLU A 50 -4.13 20.51 -9.50
CA GLU A 50 -4.63 19.21 -9.95
C GLU A 50 -3.48 18.23 -10.23
N THR A 51 -2.44 18.68 -10.92
CA THR A 51 -1.25 17.86 -11.18
C THR A 51 -0.56 17.44 -9.88
N ARG A 52 -0.38 18.37 -8.92
CA ARG A 52 0.21 18.05 -7.61
C ARG A 52 -0.59 17.00 -6.84
N LEU A 53 -1.90 17.15 -6.78
CA LEU A 53 -2.77 16.20 -6.07
C LEU A 53 -2.68 14.80 -6.68
N LEU A 54 -2.61 14.70 -8.01
CA LEU A 54 -2.45 13.41 -8.70
C LEU A 54 -1.06 12.79 -8.47
N ASP A 55 0.00 13.59 -8.43
CA ASP A 55 1.35 13.12 -8.10
C ASP A 55 1.43 12.61 -6.65
N GLU A 56 0.81 13.32 -5.70
CA GLU A 56 0.71 12.89 -4.31
C GLU A 56 -0.06 11.57 -4.17
N LEU A 57 -1.11 11.40 -4.96
CA LEU A 57 -1.86 10.14 -5.03
C LEU A 57 -0.99 8.99 -5.56
N ASP A 58 -0.25 9.17 -6.67
CA ASP A 58 0.64 8.12 -7.18
C ASP A 58 1.72 7.75 -6.14
N ALA A 59 2.29 8.75 -5.46
CA ALA A 59 3.28 8.52 -4.40
C ALA A 59 2.70 7.77 -3.19
N ARG A 60 1.42 8.00 -2.85
CA ARG A 60 0.71 7.26 -1.81
C ARG A 60 0.45 5.82 -2.23
N GLU A 61 0.01 5.60 -3.46
CA GLU A 61 -0.24 4.26 -4.01
C GLU A 61 1.05 3.45 -4.15
N ALA A 62 2.16 4.10 -4.54
CA ALA A 62 3.48 3.49 -4.57
C ALA A 62 3.90 2.94 -3.21
N ARG A 63 3.77 3.76 -2.16
CA ARG A 63 4.08 3.37 -0.78
C ARG A 63 3.17 2.24 -0.29
N ALA A 64 1.89 2.24 -0.68
CA ALA A 64 0.97 1.16 -0.36
C ALA A 64 1.35 -0.16 -1.04
N LEU A 65 1.74 -0.12 -2.33
CA LEU A 65 2.24 -1.30 -3.03
C LEU A 65 3.49 -1.87 -2.37
N GLU A 66 4.46 -1.01 -2.06
CA GLU A 66 5.68 -1.40 -1.34
C GLU A 66 5.36 -2.01 0.03
N ALA A 67 4.38 -1.46 0.75
CA ALA A 67 3.92 -2.02 2.02
C ALA A 67 3.45 -3.48 1.88
N VAL A 68 2.64 -3.76 0.86
CA VAL A 68 2.11 -5.10 0.58
C VAL A 68 3.21 -6.05 0.10
N GLU A 69 4.11 -5.60 -0.77
CA GLU A 69 5.24 -6.41 -1.28
C GLU A 69 6.18 -6.84 -0.14
N VAL A 70 6.50 -5.91 0.75
CA VAL A 70 7.30 -6.19 1.94
C VAL A 70 6.56 -7.15 2.89
N ALA A 71 5.26 -6.98 3.10
CA ALA A 71 4.46 -7.90 3.92
C ALA A 71 4.45 -9.33 3.32
N LEU A 72 4.33 -9.46 2.00
CA LEU A 72 4.44 -10.75 1.30
C LEU A 72 5.82 -11.38 1.46
N ALA A 73 6.89 -10.58 1.36
CA ALA A 73 8.26 -11.05 1.51
C ALA A 73 8.59 -11.49 2.94
N HIS A 74 7.97 -10.86 3.95
CA HIS A 74 8.16 -11.19 5.35
C HIS A 74 7.27 -12.33 5.86
N LEU A 75 6.34 -12.85 5.05
CA LEU A 75 5.53 -13.98 5.44
C LEU A 75 6.39 -15.25 5.46
N PRO A 76 6.70 -15.82 6.64
CA PRO A 76 7.65 -16.92 6.70
C PRO A 76 7.00 -18.23 6.17
N PRO A 77 7.82 -19.18 5.67
CA PRO A 77 7.32 -20.48 5.24
C PRO A 77 6.65 -21.25 6.39
N GLU A 78 7.20 -21.13 7.61
CA GLU A 78 6.63 -21.64 8.86
C GLU A 78 6.65 -20.59 9.98
N GLY A 79 5.73 -20.71 10.94
CA GLY A 79 5.63 -19.81 12.08
C GLY A 79 4.91 -18.49 11.77
N LEU A 80 5.14 -17.49 12.62
CA LEU A 80 4.56 -16.16 12.51
C LEU A 80 5.63 -15.16 12.03
N PRO A 81 5.25 -14.14 11.23
CA PRO A 81 6.17 -13.07 10.88
C PRO A 81 6.66 -12.35 12.14
N ARG A 82 7.91 -11.90 12.12
CA ARG A 82 8.54 -11.20 13.25
C ARG A 82 8.33 -9.70 13.15
N CYS A 83 8.08 -9.07 14.29
CA CYS A 83 7.95 -7.63 14.44
C CYS A 83 9.30 -6.94 14.18
N GLU A 84 9.33 -5.96 13.27
CA GLU A 84 10.54 -5.18 12.96
C GLU A 84 11.07 -4.39 14.17
N GLY A 85 10.19 -3.92 15.06
CA GLY A 85 10.58 -3.12 16.23
C GLY A 85 11.11 -3.88 17.45
N CYS A 86 10.80 -5.18 17.60
CA CYS A 86 11.24 -5.93 18.78
C CYS A 86 11.62 -7.40 18.53
N GLY A 87 11.48 -7.90 17.30
CA GLY A 87 11.85 -9.26 16.89
C GLY A 87 10.92 -10.39 17.37
N ALA A 88 9.90 -10.06 18.18
CA ALA A 88 8.88 -11.01 18.62
C ALA A 88 7.88 -11.33 17.51
N ASP A 89 7.22 -12.48 17.60
CA ASP A 89 6.18 -12.87 16.65
C ASP A 89 5.01 -11.88 16.66
N ILE A 90 4.48 -11.57 15.48
CA ILE A 90 3.28 -10.75 15.33
C ILE A 90 2.05 -11.62 15.60
N GLU A 91 1.15 -11.11 16.42
CA GLU A 91 -0.02 -11.83 16.89
C GLU A 91 -0.92 -12.26 15.71
N PRO A 92 -1.42 -13.52 15.67
CA PRO A 92 -2.28 -14.00 14.58
C PRO A 92 -3.52 -13.11 14.35
N GLU A 93 -4.13 -12.64 15.43
CA GLU A 93 -5.30 -11.75 15.41
C GLU A 93 -4.95 -10.41 14.75
N ARG A 94 -3.71 -9.95 14.93
CA ARG A 94 -3.22 -8.73 14.28
C ARG A 94 -3.05 -8.93 12.79
N LEU A 95 -2.55 -10.08 12.35
CA LEU A 95 -2.40 -10.41 10.92
C LEU A 95 -3.75 -10.61 10.23
N GLN A 96 -4.75 -11.15 10.94
CA GLN A 96 -6.13 -11.24 10.44
C GLN A 96 -6.76 -9.85 10.26
N ALA A 97 -6.56 -8.94 11.22
CA ALA A 97 -7.12 -7.60 11.18
C ALA A 97 -6.36 -6.67 10.21
N LEU A 98 -5.03 -6.79 10.16
CA LEU A 98 -4.13 -6.02 9.32
C LEU A 98 -3.02 -6.96 8.78
N PRO A 99 -3.24 -7.59 7.61
CA PRO A 99 -2.27 -8.49 6.97
C PRO A 99 -0.91 -7.85 6.70
N GLU A 100 -0.90 -6.54 6.49
CA GLU A 100 0.28 -5.72 6.16
C GLU A 100 1.07 -5.30 7.40
N ALA A 101 0.70 -5.78 8.60
CA ALA A 101 1.33 -5.38 9.85
C ALA A 101 2.81 -5.80 9.91
N ARG A 102 3.70 -4.81 10.00
CA ARG A 102 5.15 -4.99 10.20
C ARG A 102 5.60 -5.02 11.67
N CYS A 103 4.69 -4.65 12.57
CA CYS A 103 4.94 -4.54 14.00
C CYS A 103 3.82 -5.17 14.82
N CYS A 104 4.20 -5.82 15.93
CA CYS A 104 3.27 -6.34 16.92
C CYS A 104 2.44 -5.21 17.55
N LEU A 105 1.35 -5.57 18.25
CA LEU A 105 0.47 -4.60 18.91
C LEU A 105 1.22 -3.64 19.83
N ARG A 106 2.18 -4.18 20.61
CA ARG A 106 2.97 -3.38 21.56
C ARG A 106 3.84 -2.34 20.86
N CYS A 107 4.52 -2.70 19.77
CA CYS A 107 5.34 -1.75 19.02
C CYS A 107 4.48 -0.76 18.25
N ALA A 108 3.36 -1.20 17.66
CA ALA A 108 2.44 -0.33 16.95
C ALA A 108 1.80 0.73 17.87
N ALA A 109 1.58 0.43 19.16
CA ALA A 109 1.05 1.38 20.13
C ALA A 109 2.06 2.47 20.55
N ARG A 110 3.37 2.25 20.35
CA ARG A 110 4.43 3.21 20.72
C ARG A 110 4.70 4.28 19.65
N THR A 111 4.25 4.02 18.42
CA THR A 111 4.52 4.85 17.24
C THR A 111 3.27 5.63 16.79
N ARG A 112 2.20 5.64 17.59
CA ARG A 112 0.97 6.39 17.34
C ARG A 112 0.99 7.74 18.04
#